data_AF-A0AAX0RQT9-F1
#
_entry.id   AF-A0AAX0RQT9-F1
#
_cell.length_a   1.000
_cell.length_b   1.000
_cell.length_c   1.000
_cell.angle_alpha   90.00
_cell.angle_beta   90.00
_cell.angle_gamma   90.00
#
_symmetry.space_group_name_H-M   'P 1'
#
loop_
_entity.id
_entity.type
_entity.pdbx_description
1 polymer ?
#
loop_
_entity_poly.entity_id
_entity_poly.type
_entity_poly.pdbx_seq_one_letter_code
_entity_poly.pdbx_strand_id
1 'polypeptide(L)'
;FVFLFIVLVASIFLPPVQFKFENIQPVFETGIKPMIHAVFLFTSIFSLPLIVLLMIFPVSVNQPKAAEKNFFIGILIGGICLLIIIALTILVLGADSSARQTFPSYAVARKLNVGDFLQRIEAIMALMWIITIYFKTVFYFYASVIGLAQTLNMKDYRPLTLPLGIILISFSLIANPNIVYVSTFDKEIWPLYVSTYGLVLPLLLLAVNAIRKKIHQK
;
A
#
# COMPACT_ATOMS: atom_id res chain seq x y z
N PHE A 1 -7.35 13.58 -1.83
CA PHE A 1 -7.28 12.24 -2.46
C PHE A 1 -8.62 11.83 -3.06
N VAL A 2 -9.71 11.69 -2.28
CA VAL A 2 -11.02 11.23 -2.80
C VAL A 2 -11.53 12.02 -4.00
N PHE A 3 -11.50 13.35 -3.93
CA PHE A 3 -11.87 14.20 -5.08
C PHE A 3 -11.04 13.88 -6.34
N LEU A 4 -9.71 13.79 -6.21
CA LEU A 4 -8.82 13.44 -7.32
C LEU A 4 -9.10 12.04 -7.87
N PHE A 5 -9.42 11.08 -7.00
CA PHE A 5 -9.80 9.73 -7.39
C PHE A 5 -11.10 9.74 -8.21
N ILE A 6 -12.11 10.50 -7.78
CA ILE A 6 -13.37 10.64 -8.52
C ILE A 6 -13.12 11.26 -9.90
N VAL A 7 -12.31 12.33 -9.96
CA VAL A 7 -11.93 12.97 -11.23
C VAL A 7 -11.22 11.98 -12.15
N LEU A 8 -10.26 11.20 -11.62
CA LEU A 8 -9.55 10.18 -12.39
C LEU A 8 -10.52 9.12 -12.94
N VAL A 9 -11.37 8.55 -12.09
CA VAL A 9 -12.34 7.53 -12.50
C VAL A 9 -13.31 8.09 -13.53
N ALA A 10 -13.85 9.29 -13.32
CA ALA A 10 -14.74 9.95 -14.27
C ALA A 10 -14.05 10.23 -15.62
N SER A 11 -12.77 10.63 -15.60
CA SER A 11 -11.99 10.88 -16.83
C SER A 11 -11.78 9.63 -17.68
N ILE A 12 -11.75 8.44 -17.06
CA ILE A 12 -11.62 7.17 -17.79
C ILE A 12 -12.88 6.88 -18.62
N PHE A 13 -14.07 7.30 -18.17
CA PHE A 13 -15.33 7.10 -18.88
C PHE A 13 -15.59 8.11 -20.01
N LEU A 14 -14.71 9.10 -20.19
CA LEU A 14 -14.85 10.09 -21.25
C LEU A 14 -14.21 9.61 -22.56
N PRO A 15 -14.78 9.95 -23.74
CA PRO A 15 -14.17 9.63 -25.03
C PRO A 15 -12.75 10.21 -25.14
N PRO A 16 -11.79 9.56 -25.83
CA PRO A 16 -11.94 8.45 -26.80
C PRO A 16 -11.65 7.04 -26.24
N VAL A 17 -11.66 6.86 -24.92
CA VAL A 17 -11.23 5.60 -24.30
C VAL A 17 -12.24 4.49 -24.57
N GLN A 18 -11.79 3.41 -25.21
CA GLN A 18 -12.63 2.24 -25.48
C GLN A 18 -12.44 1.19 -24.39
N PHE A 19 -13.50 0.92 -23.65
CA PHE A 19 -13.57 -0.23 -22.75
C PHE A 19 -13.93 -1.46 -23.56
N LYS A 20 -13.10 -2.51 -23.44
CA LYS A 20 -13.39 -3.80 -24.04
C LYS A 20 -13.55 -4.80 -22.92
N PHE A 21 -14.77 -5.29 -22.69
CA PHE A 21 -15.01 -6.30 -21.65
C PHE A 21 -14.33 -7.62 -21.97
N GLU A 22 -14.06 -7.86 -23.25
CA GLU A 22 -13.29 -8.99 -23.76
C GLU A 22 -11.86 -9.01 -23.18
N ASN A 23 -11.31 -7.84 -22.80
CA ASN A 23 -9.98 -7.73 -22.22
C ASN A 23 -9.85 -8.35 -20.81
N ILE A 24 -10.98 -8.65 -20.14
CA ILE A 24 -11.00 -9.38 -18.87
C ILE A 24 -10.68 -10.87 -19.12
N GLN A 25 -10.92 -11.36 -20.33
CA GLN A 25 -10.64 -12.74 -20.68
C GLN A 25 -9.14 -12.95 -20.96
N PRO A 26 -8.63 -14.14 -20.67
CA PRO A 26 -9.33 -15.26 -20.05
C PRO A 26 -9.43 -15.16 -18.52
N VAL A 27 -10.51 -15.70 -17.95
CA VAL A 27 -10.75 -15.74 -16.50
C VAL A 27 -10.53 -17.15 -15.99
N PHE A 28 -9.82 -17.32 -14.87
CA PHE A 28 -9.53 -18.61 -14.23
C PHE A 28 -8.69 -19.61 -15.03
N GLU A 29 -8.04 -19.20 -16.12
CA GLU A 29 -7.09 -20.07 -16.84
C GLU A 29 -5.79 -20.32 -16.05
N THR A 30 -5.50 -19.47 -15.05
CA THR A 30 -4.32 -19.61 -14.21
C THR A 30 -4.55 -20.66 -13.11
N GLY A 31 -3.58 -21.56 -12.92
CA GLY A 31 -3.63 -22.54 -11.83
C GLY A 31 -3.67 -21.90 -10.43
N ILE A 32 -4.09 -22.70 -9.43
CA ILE A 32 -4.26 -22.23 -8.04
C ILE A 32 -2.95 -21.69 -7.43
N LYS A 33 -1.80 -22.32 -7.73
CA LYS A 33 -0.51 -21.94 -7.13
C LYS A 33 -0.09 -20.50 -7.51
N PRO A 34 -0.04 -20.10 -8.79
CA PRO A 34 0.21 -18.70 -9.16
C PRO A 34 -0.83 -17.72 -8.60
N MET A 35 -2.10 -18.14 -8.45
CA MET A 35 -3.15 -17.31 -7.86
C MET A 35 -2.87 -17.01 -6.38
N ILE A 36 -2.55 -18.02 -5.59
CA ILE A 36 -2.17 -17.84 -4.16
C ILE A 36 -0.92 -16.97 -4.05
N HIS A 37 0.06 -17.17 -4.93
CA HIS A 37 1.27 -16.34 -4.96
C HIS A 37 0.93 -14.87 -5.23
N ALA A 38 0.07 -14.58 -6.20
CA ALA A 38 -0.37 -13.21 -6.50
C ALA A 38 -1.12 -12.56 -5.32
N VAL A 39 -2.00 -13.33 -4.65
CA VAL A 39 -2.69 -12.86 -3.43
C VAL A 39 -1.67 -12.54 -2.34
N PHE A 40 -0.69 -13.40 -2.10
CA PHE A 40 0.35 -13.18 -1.10
C PHE A 40 1.17 -11.92 -1.40
N LEU A 41 1.62 -11.74 -2.65
CA LEU A 41 2.32 -10.53 -3.08
C LEU A 41 1.46 -9.27 -2.84
N PHE A 42 0.20 -9.30 -3.24
CA PHE A 42 -0.71 -8.17 -3.07
C PHE A 42 -0.95 -7.83 -1.60
N THR A 43 -1.24 -8.83 -0.77
CA THR A 43 -1.43 -8.69 0.68
C THR A 43 -0.17 -8.13 1.35
N SER A 44 1.02 -8.50 0.87
CA SER A 44 2.30 -8.01 1.39
C SER A 44 2.54 -6.52 1.15
N ILE A 45 1.99 -5.96 0.06
CA ILE A 45 2.16 -4.55 -0.28
C ILE A 45 1.03 -3.69 0.34
N PHE A 46 -0.19 -4.21 0.30
CA PHE A 46 -1.40 -3.47 0.67
C PHE A 46 -1.72 -3.57 2.17
N SER A 47 -1.75 -4.78 2.74
CA SER A 47 -2.35 -5.01 4.06
C SER A 47 -1.34 -5.22 5.18
N LEU A 48 -0.34 -6.09 5.01
CA LEU A 48 0.61 -6.42 6.07
C LEU A 48 1.36 -5.21 6.64
N PRO A 49 1.77 -4.21 5.83
CA PRO A 49 2.44 -3.03 6.36
C PRO A 49 1.55 -2.13 7.24
N LEU A 50 0.22 -2.31 7.20
CA LEU A 50 -0.71 -1.53 8.03
C LEU A 50 -0.60 -1.87 9.51
N ILE A 51 0.12 -2.94 9.89
CA ILE A 51 0.42 -3.27 11.28
C ILE A 51 1.11 -2.11 12.01
N VAL A 52 1.84 -1.26 11.28
CA VAL A 52 2.48 -0.06 11.84
C VAL A 52 1.46 0.89 12.47
N LEU A 53 0.22 0.90 12.00
CA LEU A 53 -0.85 1.70 12.58
C LEU A 53 -1.26 1.20 13.98
N LEU A 54 -1.04 -0.08 14.30
CA LEU A 54 -1.23 -0.59 15.67
C LEU A 54 -0.21 -0.01 16.66
N MET A 55 0.92 0.52 16.18
CA MET A 55 1.87 1.22 17.03
C MET A 55 1.42 2.66 17.33
N ILE A 56 0.72 3.27 16.37
CA ILE A 56 0.30 4.68 16.42
C ILE A 56 -1.04 4.82 17.15
N PHE A 57 -2.02 3.97 16.83
CA PHE A 57 -3.38 4.08 17.35
C PHE A 57 -3.50 4.08 18.89
N PRO A 58 -2.80 3.21 19.64
CA PRO A 58 -2.92 3.18 21.09
C PRO A 58 -2.40 4.45 21.77
N VAL A 59 -1.42 5.12 21.17
CA VAL A 59 -0.76 6.31 21.73
C VAL A 59 -1.50 7.59 21.33
N SER A 60 -2.20 7.59 20.20
CA SER A 60 -2.74 8.80 19.59
C SER A 60 -4.26 8.86 19.45
N VAL A 61 -5.01 7.80 19.78
CA VAL A 61 -6.47 7.77 19.59
C VAL A 61 -7.23 7.63 20.91
N ASN A 62 -8.06 8.62 21.21
CA ASN A 62 -8.86 8.68 22.44
C ASN A 62 -10.03 7.67 22.50
N GLN A 63 -10.45 7.11 21.35
CA GLN A 63 -11.59 6.20 21.26
C GLN A 63 -11.23 4.91 20.50
N PRO A 64 -10.65 3.90 21.16
CA PRO A 64 -10.07 2.73 20.49
C PRO A 64 -11.09 1.91 19.69
N LYS A 65 -12.33 1.74 20.19
CA LYS A 65 -13.39 1.00 19.48
C LYS A 65 -13.82 1.70 18.18
N ALA A 66 -13.94 3.02 18.20
CA ALA A 66 -14.26 3.79 17.00
C ALA A 66 -13.10 3.77 16.00
N ALA A 67 -11.85 3.81 16.50
CA ALA A 67 -10.65 3.71 15.70
C ALA A 67 -10.58 2.38 14.92
N GLU A 68 -10.84 1.27 15.61
CA GLU A 68 -10.88 -0.07 15.01
C GLU A 68 -11.90 -0.16 13.88
N LYS A 69 -13.15 0.29 14.13
CA LYS A 69 -14.19 0.31 13.10
C LYS A 69 -13.78 1.15 11.89
N ASN A 70 -13.25 2.35 12.13
CA ASN A 70 -12.85 3.27 11.06
C ASN A 70 -11.64 2.74 10.28
N PHE A 71 -10.75 2.00 10.93
CA PHE A 71 -9.63 1.33 10.28
C PHE A 71 -10.10 0.28 9.27
N PHE A 72 -11.02 -0.60 9.66
CA PHE A 72 -11.59 -1.59 8.73
C PHE A 72 -12.36 -0.95 7.58
N ILE A 73 -13.13 0.11 7.85
CA ILE A 73 -13.81 0.89 6.80
C ILE A 73 -12.78 1.50 5.83
N GLY A 74 -11.70 2.07 6.34
CA GLY A 74 -10.62 2.64 5.53
C GLY A 74 -9.95 1.60 4.62
N ILE A 75 -9.65 0.41 5.16
CA ILE A 75 -9.11 -0.72 4.38
C ILE A 75 -10.07 -1.13 3.27
N LEU A 76 -11.36 -1.26 3.60
CA LEU A 76 -12.38 -1.67 2.63
C LEU A 76 -12.52 -0.66 1.50
N ILE A 77 -12.61 0.64 1.83
CA ILE A 77 -12.69 1.72 0.83
C ILE A 77 -11.42 1.72 -0.04
N GLY A 78 -10.23 1.63 0.56
CA GLY A 78 -8.97 1.57 -0.16
C GLY A 78 -8.87 0.36 -1.10
N GLY A 79 -9.33 -0.81 -0.63
CA GLY A 79 -9.39 -2.03 -1.42
C GLY A 79 -10.34 -1.92 -2.61
N ILE A 80 -11.53 -1.34 -2.41
CA ILE A 80 -12.48 -1.06 -3.50
C ILE A 80 -11.88 -0.09 -4.52
N CYS A 81 -11.23 0.99 -4.07
CA CYS A 81 -10.55 1.93 -4.96
C CYS A 81 -9.48 1.24 -5.82
N LEU A 82 -8.66 0.37 -5.22
CA LEU A 82 -7.64 -0.39 -5.95
C LEU A 82 -8.25 -1.39 -6.94
N LEU A 83 -9.29 -2.11 -6.53
CA LEU A 83 -10.02 -3.02 -7.42
C LEU A 83 -10.57 -2.30 -8.65
N ILE A 84 -11.16 -1.12 -8.46
CA ILE A 84 -11.65 -0.28 -9.56
C ILE A 84 -10.50 0.11 -10.49
N ILE A 85 -9.38 0.59 -9.96
CA ILE A 85 -8.22 0.97 -10.79
C ILE A 85 -7.70 -0.23 -11.59
N ILE A 86 -7.55 -1.40 -10.95
CA ILE A 86 -7.06 -2.62 -11.61
C ILE A 86 -8.03 -3.05 -12.71
N ALA A 87 -9.33 -3.11 -12.42
CA ALA A 87 -10.35 -3.50 -13.38
C ALA A 87 -10.38 -2.55 -14.59
N LEU A 88 -10.37 -1.23 -14.36
CA LEU A 88 -10.33 -0.23 -15.44
C LEU A 88 -9.04 -0.37 -16.26
N THR A 89 -7.91 -0.66 -15.61
CA THR A 89 -6.64 -0.84 -16.31
C THR A 89 -6.66 -2.05 -17.23
N ILE A 90 -7.19 -3.19 -16.77
CA ILE A 90 -7.36 -4.39 -17.59
C ILE A 90 -8.35 -4.12 -18.73
N LEU A 91 -9.49 -3.48 -18.46
CA LEU A 91 -10.49 -3.17 -19.49
C LEU A 91 -9.95 -2.27 -20.62
N VAL A 92 -9.04 -1.36 -20.30
CA VAL A 92 -8.46 -0.41 -21.27
C VAL A 92 -7.23 -0.97 -21.99
N LEU A 93 -6.35 -1.69 -21.29
CA LEU A 93 -5.08 -2.16 -21.85
C LEU A 93 -5.07 -3.64 -22.26
N GLY A 94 -5.93 -4.47 -21.68
CA GLY A 94 -5.79 -5.92 -21.69
C GLY A 94 -4.94 -6.44 -20.53
N ALA A 95 -5.19 -7.68 -20.09
CA ALA A 95 -4.43 -8.33 -19.03
C ALA A 95 -2.93 -8.42 -19.34
N ASP A 96 -2.57 -8.87 -20.54
CA ASP A 96 -1.18 -9.03 -20.99
C ASP A 96 -0.41 -7.71 -21.05
N SER A 97 -1.01 -6.67 -21.64
CA SER A 97 -0.38 -5.36 -21.73
C SER A 97 -0.25 -4.75 -20.34
N SER A 98 -1.23 -4.93 -19.46
CA SER A 98 -1.17 -4.47 -18.08
C SER A 98 -0.03 -5.14 -17.31
N ALA A 99 0.18 -6.45 -17.50
CA ALA A 99 1.26 -7.19 -16.84
C ALA A 99 2.67 -6.78 -17.30
N ARG A 100 2.81 -6.29 -18.54
CA ARG A 100 4.10 -5.83 -19.10
C ARG A 100 4.45 -4.38 -18.77
N GLN A 101 3.48 -3.58 -18.36
CA GLN A 101 3.72 -2.19 -17.98
C GLN A 101 4.25 -2.12 -16.55
N THR A 102 5.33 -1.38 -16.34
CA THR A 102 5.85 -1.13 -14.98
C THR A 102 4.83 -0.39 -14.11
N PHE A 103 4.09 0.52 -14.74
CA PHE A 103 3.12 1.42 -14.08
C PHE A 103 1.80 1.45 -14.85
N PRO A 104 1.00 0.36 -14.80
CA PRO A 104 -0.15 0.18 -15.69
C PRO A 104 -1.23 1.27 -15.56
N SER A 105 -1.56 1.68 -14.32
CA SER A 105 -2.57 2.72 -14.09
C SER A 105 -2.11 4.10 -14.58
N TYR A 106 -0.81 4.39 -14.54
CA TYR A 106 -0.26 5.61 -15.14
C TYR A 106 -0.30 5.56 -16.67
N ALA A 107 -0.02 4.39 -17.26
CA ALA A 107 -0.12 4.19 -18.70
C ALA A 107 -1.56 4.39 -19.21
N VAL A 108 -2.56 3.96 -18.44
CA VAL A 108 -3.97 4.29 -18.70
C VAL A 108 -4.19 5.78 -18.60
N ALA A 109 -3.77 6.42 -17.49
CA ALA A 109 -3.96 7.85 -17.28
C ALA A 109 -3.36 8.70 -18.41
N ARG A 110 -2.22 8.28 -19.00
CA ARG A 110 -1.59 8.93 -20.15
C ARG A 110 -2.36 8.77 -21.46
N LYS A 111 -3.20 7.73 -21.59
CA LYS A 111 -4.10 7.57 -22.74
C LYS A 111 -5.36 8.43 -22.63
N LEU A 112 -5.65 8.98 -21.45
CA LEU A 112 -6.83 9.82 -21.23
C LEU A 112 -6.57 11.22 -21.77
N ASN A 113 -7.04 11.48 -22.98
CA ASN A 113 -7.11 12.82 -23.54
C ASN A 113 -8.57 13.24 -23.62
N VAL A 114 -9.03 14.06 -22.68
CA VAL A 114 -10.39 14.60 -22.68
C VAL A 114 -10.38 15.94 -23.43
N GLY A 115 -10.49 15.87 -24.76
CA GLY A 115 -10.46 17.03 -25.65
C GLY A 115 -9.22 17.92 -25.41
N ASP A 116 -9.40 19.25 -25.49
CA ASP A 116 -8.35 20.24 -25.23
C ASP A 116 -8.28 20.73 -23.78
N PHE A 117 -9.21 20.31 -22.92
CA PHE A 117 -9.36 20.84 -21.56
C PHE A 117 -8.56 20.06 -20.50
N LEU A 118 -8.46 18.74 -20.64
CA LEU A 118 -7.75 17.87 -19.69
C LEU A 118 -6.83 16.89 -20.43
N GLN A 119 -5.65 17.40 -20.80
CA GLN A 119 -4.64 16.68 -21.59
C GLN A 119 -3.56 15.99 -20.75
N ARG A 120 -3.51 16.22 -19.42
CA ARG A 120 -2.46 15.68 -18.52
C ARG A 120 -3.02 14.93 -17.31
N ILE A 121 -3.96 14.02 -17.54
CA ILE A 121 -4.55 13.23 -16.44
C ILE A 121 -3.50 12.38 -15.73
N GLU A 122 -2.42 11.99 -16.41
CA GLU A 122 -1.28 11.31 -15.79
C GLU A 122 -0.63 12.13 -14.67
N ALA A 123 -0.71 13.46 -14.72
CA ALA A 123 -0.23 14.32 -13.64
C ALA A 123 -1.10 14.21 -12.37
N ILE A 124 -2.42 14.02 -12.52
CA ILE A 124 -3.33 13.77 -11.39
C ILE A 124 -2.98 12.43 -10.73
N MET A 125 -2.73 11.40 -11.54
CA MET A 125 -2.32 10.08 -11.03
C MET A 125 -0.99 10.17 -10.27
N ALA A 126 0.01 10.86 -10.84
CA ALA A 126 1.29 11.09 -10.17
C ALA A 126 1.14 11.86 -8.85
N LEU A 127 0.30 12.90 -8.83
CA LEU A 127 0.02 13.68 -7.62
C LEU A 127 -0.61 12.80 -6.53
N MET A 128 -1.56 11.94 -6.90
CA MET A 128 -2.17 10.99 -5.96
C MET A 128 -1.13 10.04 -5.37
N TRP A 129 -0.21 9.52 -6.19
CA TRP A 129 0.88 8.68 -5.69
C TRP A 129 1.82 9.42 -4.74
N ILE A 130 2.23 10.64 -5.08
CA ILE A 130 3.09 11.46 -4.21
C ILE A 130 2.41 11.67 -2.86
N ILE A 131 1.13 12.03 -2.84
CA ILE A 131 0.37 12.22 -1.60
C ILE A 131 0.34 10.92 -0.78
N THR A 132 0.02 9.79 -1.41
CA THR A 132 -0.06 8.49 -0.71
C THR A 132 1.30 8.06 -0.16
N ILE A 133 2.37 8.16 -0.96
CA ILE A 133 3.73 7.82 -0.55
C ILE A 133 4.19 8.74 0.58
N TYR A 134 3.91 10.03 0.50
CA TYR A 134 4.25 10.99 1.54
C TYR A 134 3.63 10.60 2.89
N PHE A 135 2.31 10.40 2.95
CA PHE A 135 1.63 10.02 4.19
C PHE A 135 2.12 8.66 4.71
N LYS A 136 2.31 7.67 3.83
CA LYS A 136 2.83 6.35 4.19
C LYS A 136 4.23 6.46 4.82
N THR A 137 5.12 7.23 4.21
CA THR A 137 6.48 7.49 4.72
C THR A 137 6.44 8.21 6.06
N VAL A 138 5.59 9.23 6.22
CA VAL A 138 5.45 9.95 7.50
C VAL A 138 5.00 8.99 8.62
N PHE A 139 4.01 8.13 8.36
CA PHE A 139 3.58 7.15 9.37
C PHE A 139 4.67 6.15 9.74
N TYR A 140 5.41 5.63 8.75
CA TYR A 140 6.51 4.69 9.01
C TYR A 140 7.65 5.34 9.76
N PHE A 141 8.00 6.56 9.38
CA PHE A 141 9.04 7.32 10.05
C PHE A 141 8.64 7.62 11.49
N TYR A 142 7.42 8.11 11.73
CA TYR A 142 6.91 8.39 13.06
C TYR A 142 6.89 7.15 13.96
N ALA A 143 6.40 6.01 13.45
CA ALA A 143 6.42 4.76 14.19
C ALA A 143 7.85 4.28 14.50
N SER A 144 8.79 4.45 13.56
CA SER A 144 10.20 4.10 13.78
C SER A 144 10.84 4.96 14.87
N VAL A 145 10.57 6.27 14.88
CA VAL A 145 11.07 7.21 15.88
C VAL A 145 10.52 6.89 17.27
N ILE A 146 9.20 6.65 17.38
CA ILE A 146 8.58 6.24 18.65
C ILE A 146 9.11 4.88 19.11
N GLY A 147 9.20 3.91 18.21
CA GLY A 147 9.65 2.56 18.56
C GLY A 147 11.08 2.54 19.07
N LEU A 148 11.96 3.32 18.46
CA LEU A 148 13.32 3.46 18.94
C LEU A 148 13.35 4.18 20.30
N ALA A 149 12.58 5.25 20.48
CA ALA A 149 12.48 5.95 21.76
C ALA A 149 12.01 5.01 22.89
N GLN A 150 10.99 4.19 22.64
CA GLN A 150 10.48 3.20 23.59
C GLN A 150 11.53 2.12 23.90
N THR A 151 12.25 1.62 22.90
CA THR A 151 13.29 0.60 23.07
C THR A 151 14.47 1.14 23.88
N LEU A 152 14.82 2.41 23.70
CA LEU A 152 15.86 3.11 24.46
C LEU A 152 15.35 3.68 25.80
N ASN A 153 14.09 3.44 26.16
CA ASN A 153 13.43 3.94 27.37
C ASN A 153 13.53 5.48 27.52
N MET A 154 13.42 6.19 26.40
CA MET A 154 13.44 7.66 26.35
C MET A 154 12.06 8.23 26.69
N LYS A 155 12.05 9.31 27.49
CA LYS A 155 10.82 10.03 27.86
C LYS A 155 10.21 10.85 26.72
N ASP A 156 11.05 11.30 25.78
CA ASP A 156 10.64 12.08 24.61
C ASP A 156 11.34 11.54 23.36
N TYR A 157 10.59 11.46 22.26
CA TYR A 157 11.04 10.95 20.97
C TYR A 157 11.68 12.05 20.10
N ARG A 158 11.37 13.33 20.37
CA ARG A 158 11.80 14.47 19.55
C ARG A 158 13.31 14.55 19.30
N PRO A 159 14.20 14.23 20.26
CA PRO A 159 15.64 14.24 20.01
C PRO A 159 16.08 13.25 18.92
N LEU A 160 15.34 12.17 18.70
CA LEU A 160 15.65 11.16 17.68
C LEU A 160 15.15 11.54 16.28
N THR A 161 14.18 12.45 16.19
CA THR A 161 13.53 12.81 14.91
C THR A 161 14.55 13.33 13.89
N LEU A 162 15.41 14.29 14.26
CA LEU A 162 16.37 14.86 13.32
C LEU A 162 17.47 13.85 12.90
N PRO A 163 18.15 13.15 13.83
CA PRO A 163 19.14 12.13 13.46
C PRO A 163 18.57 11.02 12.57
N LEU A 164 17.40 10.47 12.91
CA LEU A 164 16.77 9.44 12.10
C LEU A 164 16.33 9.97 10.73
N GLY A 165 15.91 11.23 10.65
CA GLY A 165 15.58 11.88 9.37
C GLY A 165 16.79 12.00 8.46
N ILE A 166 17.95 12.39 8.99
CA ILE A 166 19.20 12.46 8.22
C ILE A 166 19.61 11.06 7.74
N ILE A 167 19.52 10.04 8.61
CA ILE A 167 19.81 8.65 8.25
C ILE A 167 18.86 8.18 7.15
N LEU A 168 17.55 8.44 7.27
CA LEU A 168 16.55 8.06 6.28
C LEU A 168 16.87 8.66 4.90
N ILE A 169 17.16 9.97 4.84
CA ILE A 169 17.48 10.64 3.58
C ILE A 169 18.77 10.07 2.98
N SER A 170 19.83 9.94 3.79
CA SER A 170 21.12 9.41 3.35
C SER A 170 20.99 7.98 2.84
N PHE A 171 20.23 7.14 3.55
CA PHE A 171 19.99 5.75 3.18
C PHE A 171 19.14 5.63 1.91
N SER A 172 18.19 6.54 1.69
CA SER A 172 17.34 6.50 0.51
C SER A 172 18.11 6.67 -0.81
N LEU A 173 19.24 7.38 -0.78
CA LEU A 173 20.13 7.57 -1.94
C LEU A 173 20.90 6.30 -2.35
N ILE A 174 21.10 5.38 -1.41
CA ILE A 174 21.90 4.15 -1.64
C ILE A 174 21.03 2.88 -1.69
N ALA A 175 19.86 2.89 -1.06
CA ALA A 175 19.04 1.69 -0.89
C ALA A 175 18.43 1.16 -2.20
N ASN A 176 18.11 2.05 -3.15
CA ASN A 176 17.37 1.72 -4.37
C ASN A 176 18.09 2.25 -5.63
N PRO A 177 19.13 1.55 -6.13
CA PRO A 177 20.00 2.06 -7.19
C PRO A 177 19.29 2.21 -8.54
N ASN A 178 18.28 1.40 -8.83
CA ASN A 178 17.48 1.48 -10.05
C ASN A 178 16.13 0.77 -9.91
N ILE A 179 15.23 1.00 -10.87
CA ILE A 179 13.87 0.45 -10.86
C ILE A 179 13.83 -1.09 -10.97
N VAL A 180 14.81 -1.70 -11.63
CA VAL A 180 14.88 -3.16 -11.79
C VAL A 180 15.16 -3.81 -10.43
N TYR A 181 16.12 -3.28 -9.69
CA TYR A 181 16.42 -3.70 -8.33
C TYR A 181 15.19 -3.61 -7.42
N VAL A 182 14.47 -2.47 -7.47
CA VAL A 182 13.24 -2.29 -6.69
C VAL A 182 12.18 -3.33 -7.07
N SER A 183 11.98 -3.59 -8.36
CA SER A 183 11.00 -4.58 -8.82
C SER A 183 11.34 -6.00 -8.36
N THR A 184 12.62 -6.39 -8.38
CA THR A 184 13.06 -7.69 -7.86
C THR A 184 12.90 -7.77 -6.36
N PHE A 185 13.30 -6.72 -5.62
CA PHE A 185 13.15 -6.65 -4.17
C PHE A 185 11.68 -6.78 -3.76
N ASP A 186 10.77 -6.06 -4.41
CA ASP A 186 9.33 -6.09 -4.13
C ASP A 186 8.69 -7.46 -4.38
N LYS A 187 9.21 -8.24 -5.35
CA LYS A 187 8.68 -9.56 -5.70
C LYS A 187 9.26 -10.69 -4.84
N GLU A 188 10.54 -10.62 -4.51
CA GLU A 188 11.26 -11.75 -3.91
C GLU A 188 11.53 -11.57 -2.41
N ILE A 189 11.87 -10.36 -1.99
CA ILE A 189 12.37 -10.10 -0.63
C ILE A 189 11.30 -9.46 0.25
N TRP A 190 10.63 -8.42 -0.27
CA TRP A 190 9.61 -7.66 0.46
C TRP A 190 8.52 -8.55 1.07
N PRO A 191 7.94 -9.54 0.36
CA PRO A 191 6.83 -10.32 0.89
C PRO A 191 7.22 -11.14 2.12
N LEU A 192 8.44 -11.69 2.13
CA LEU A 192 8.99 -12.41 3.28
C LEU A 192 9.32 -11.44 4.42
N TYR A 193 9.99 -10.32 4.09
CA TYR A 193 10.37 -9.31 5.06
C TYR A 193 9.17 -8.74 5.81
N VAL A 194 8.14 -8.26 5.10
CA VAL A 194 6.93 -7.71 5.73
C VAL A 194 6.13 -8.76 6.50
N SER A 195 6.14 -10.02 6.06
CA SER A 195 5.45 -11.10 6.77
C SER A 195 6.01 -11.34 8.16
N THR A 196 7.30 -11.06 8.39
CA THR A 196 7.90 -11.21 9.73
C THR A 196 7.20 -10.31 10.76
N TYR A 197 7.06 -9.01 10.49
CA TYR A 197 6.47 -8.07 11.45
C TYR A 197 4.98 -7.84 11.25
N GLY A 198 4.46 -8.02 10.02
CA GLY A 198 3.05 -7.87 9.68
C GLY A 198 2.19 -9.08 10.02
N LEU A 199 2.77 -10.26 10.15
CA LEU A 199 2.02 -11.51 10.38
C LEU A 199 2.63 -12.37 11.49
N VAL A 200 3.91 -12.73 11.39
CA VAL A 200 4.55 -13.65 12.34
C VAL A 200 4.61 -13.05 13.74
N LEU A 201 5.10 -11.82 13.91
CA LEU A 201 5.18 -11.16 15.22
C LEU A 201 3.81 -11.01 15.92
N PRO A 202 2.75 -10.48 15.27
CA PRO A 202 1.42 -10.42 15.87
C PRO A 202 0.87 -11.79 16.28
N LEU A 203 1.04 -12.81 15.44
CA LEU A 203 0.58 -14.17 15.76
C LEU A 203 1.34 -14.77 16.96
N LEU A 204 2.66 -14.56 17.03
CA LEU A 204 3.46 -14.98 18.18
C LEU A 204 3.00 -14.29 19.46
N LEU A 205 2.74 -12.98 19.43
CA LEU A 205 2.21 -12.25 20.58
C LEU A 205 0.85 -12.77 21.03
N LEU A 206 -0.05 -13.08 20.10
CA LEU A 206 -1.34 -13.70 20.40
C LEU A 206 -1.20 -15.10 21.00
N ALA A 207 -0.30 -15.92 20.46
CA ALA A 207 -0.01 -17.25 20.97
C ALA A 207 0.52 -17.20 22.42
N VAL A 208 1.49 -16.33 22.69
CA VAL A 208 2.05 -16.12 24.04
C VAL A 208 0.96 -15.64 25.00
N ASN A 209 0.11 -14.70 24.59
CA ASN A 209 -1.00 -14.22 25.40
C ASN A 209 -2.01 -15.35 25.74
N ALA A 210 -2.38 -16.16 24.75
CA ALA A 210 -3.28 -17.30 24.94
C ALA A 210 -2.71 -18.34 25.91
N ILE A 211 -1.41 -18.62 25.83
CA ILE A 211 -0.70 -19.52 26.77
C ILE A 211 -0.69 -18.93 28.18
N ARG A 212 -0.31 -17.66 28.35
CA ARG A 212 -0.27 -16.99 29.66
C ARG A 212 -1.64 -16.97 30.34
N LYS A 213 -2.71 -16.68 29.58
CA LYS A 213 -4.08 -16.67 30.12
C LYS A 213 -4.50 -18.05 30.64
N LYS A 214 -4.12 -19.14 29.97
CA LYS A 214 -4.38 -20.50 30.45
C LYS A 214 -3.58 -20.85 31.71
N ILE A 215 -2.37 -20.31 31.86
CA ILE A 215 -1.53 -20.54 33.05
C ILE A 215 -2.06 -19.76 34.26
N HIS A 216 -2.51 -18.51 34.08
CA HIS A 216 -3.05 -17.67 35.17
C HIS A 216 -4.52 -17.97 35.54
N GLN A 217 -5.24 -18.75 34.73
CA GLN A 217 -6.60 -19.23 35.03
C GLN A 217 -6.63 -20.60 35.74
N LYS A 218 -5.46 -21.22 35.97
CA LYS A 218 -5.28 -22.35 36.88
C LYS A 218 -4.70 -21.85 38.20
#